data_AF-A0A520HS63-F1
#
_entry.id   AF-A0A520HS63-F1
#
_cell.length_a   1.000
_cell.length_b   1.000
_cell.length_c   1.000
_cell.angle_alpha   90.00
_cell.angle_beta   90.00
_cell.angle_gamma   90.00
#
_symmetry.space_group_name_H-M   'P 1'
#
loop_
_entity.id
_entity.type
_entity.pdbx_description
1 polymer ?
#
loop_
_entity_poly.entity_id
_entity_poly.type
_entity_poly.pdbx_seq_one_letter_code
_entity_poly.pdbx_strand_id
1 'polypeptide(L)'
;LDEQHLFAWLDDAGVAHPVTSTDVNCYIRDVTGTDFTAKNFRTWAASVAAFEALASAERDLSLKSMLEPVVARLGNTHAIARKSYVHPSLIALVKTGQSTFRKALRLPRAKRYMSREECGLITFLEAGTPAVATIAKAA
;
A
#
# COMPACT_ATOMS: atom_id res chain seq x y z
N LEU A 1 -24.41 -12.21 -20.39
CA LEU A 1 -23.52 -12.36 -19.22
C LEU A 1 -24.36 -12.88 -18.07
N ASP A 2 -23.80 -13.75 -17.23
CA ASP A 2 -24.45 -14.23 -16.02
C ASP A 2 -24.25 -13.24 -14.85
N GLU A 3 -24.89 -13.49 -13.72
CA GLU A 3 -24.83 -12.63 -12.51
C GLU A 3 -23.42 -12.52 -11.90
N GLN A 4 -22.44 -13.30 -12.38
CA GLN A 4 -21.07 -13.34 -11.85
C GLN A 4 -20.15 -12.28 -12.50
N HIS A 5 -20.53 -11.70 -13.65
CA HIS A 5 -19.69 -10.76 -14.39
C HIS A 5 -20.28 -9.35 -14.37
N LEU A 6 -20.03 -8.63 -13.27
CA LEU A 6 -20.48 -7.24 -13.08
C LEU A 6 -19.83 -6.25 -14.04
N PHE A 7 -18.55 -6.45 -14.37
CA PHE A 7 -17.80 -5.58 -15.27
C PHE A 7 -17.69 -6.21 -16.66
N ALA A 8 -18.12 -5.46 -17.68
CA ALA A 8 -18.09 -5.90 -19.07
C ALA A 8 -17.94 -4.71 -20.03
N TRP A 9 -17.47 -5.00 -21.23
CA TRP A 9 -17.42 -4.06 -22.35
C TRP A 9 -18.20 -4.63 -23.53
N LEU A 10 -18.71 -3.75 -24.40
CA LEU A 10 -19.40 -4.15 -25.63
C LEU A 10 -18.44 -3.98 -26.80
N ASP A 11 -18.38 -4.98 -27.67
CA ASP A 11 -17.69 -4.85 -28.95
C ASP A 11 -18.53 -4.08 -29.99
N ASP A 12 -17.96 -3.87 -31.18
CA ASP A 12 -18.62 -3.15 -32.28
C ASP A 12 -19.90 -3.84 -32.78
N ALA A 13 -20.07 -5.14 -32.53
CA ALA A 13 -21.27 -5.90 -32.85
C ALA A 13 -22.32 -5.87 -31.71
N GLY A 14 -22.03 -5.17 -30.61
CA GLY A 14 -22.89 -5.07 -29.43
C GLY A 14 -22.84 -6.31 -28.54
N VAL A 15 -21.88 -7.21 -28.73
CA VAL A 15 -21.69 -8.40 -27.90
C VAL A 15 -20.94 -8.03 -26.63
N ALA A 16 -21.44 -8.48 -25.48
CA ALA A 16 -20.85 -8.19 -24.18
C ALA A 16 -19.75 -9.19 -23.82
N HIS A 17 -18.57 -8.66 -23.49
CA HIS A 17 -17.40 -9.41 -23.06
C HIS A 17 -17.06 -9.08 -21.60
N PRO A 18 -16.81 -10.09 -20.74
CA PRO A 18 -16.45 -9.85 -19.35
C PRO A 18 -15.07 -9.18 -19.24
N VAL A 19 -14.89 -8.33 -18.24
CA VAL A 19 -13.57 -7.80 -17.87
C VAL A 19 -12.89 -8.79 -16.94
N THR A 20 -11.73 -9.30 -17.34
CA THR A 20 -10.93 -10.25 -16.57
C THR A 20 -9.79 -9.57 -15.82
N SER A 21 -9.18 -10.29 -14.88
CA SER A 21 -7.96 -9.82 -14.21
C SER A 21 -6.77 -9.67 -15.16
N THR A 22 -6.73 -10.45 -16.24
CA THR A 22 -5.73 -10.30 -17.30
C THR A 22 -5.90 -8.95 -17.99
N ASP A 23 -7.12 -8.59 -18.37
CA ASP A 23 -7.42 -7.33 -19.06
C ASP A 23 -6.99 -6.12 -18.23
N VAL A 24 -7.34 -6.12 -16.94
CA VAL A 24 -6.95 -5.05 -16.02
C VAL A 24 -5.43 -4.94 -15.88
N ASN A 25 -4.71 -6.05 -15.77
CA ASN A 25 -3.26 -6.02 -15.64
C ASN A 25 -2.56 -5.66 -16.96
N CYS A 26 -3.10 -6.08 -18.11
CA CYS A 26 -2.62 -5.61 -19.41
C CYS A 26 -2.75 -4.09 -19.51
N TYR A 27 -3.96 -3.57 -19.24
CA TYR A 27 -4.21 -2.14 -19.24
C TYR A 27 -3.25 -1.37 -18.32
N ILE A 28 -3.05 -1.83 -17.08
CA ILE A 28 -2.12 -1.19 -16.13
C ILE A 28 -0.71 -1.12 -16.73
N ARG A 29 -0.18 -2.22 -17.27
CA ARG A 29 1.16 -2.22 -17.87
C ARG A 29 1.26 -1.28 -19.07
N ASP A 30 0.23 -1.27 -19.92
CA ASP A 30 0.19 -0.45 -21.12
C ASP A 30 0.21 1.05 -20.79
N VAL A 31 -0.56 1.48 -19.77
CA VAL A 31 -0.62 2.89 -19.39
C VAL A 31 0.54 3.35 -18.51
N THR A 32 1.17 2.45 -17.75
CA THR A 32 2.34 2.81 -16.91
C THR A 32 3.67 2.65 -17.63
N GLY A 33 3.72 1.87 -18.71
CA GLY A 33 4.97 1.52 -19.42
C GLY A 33 5.94 0.70 -18.57
N THR A 34 5.45 0.05 -17.52
CA THR A 34 6.25 -0.70 -16.53
C THR A 34 5.49 -1.92 -16.03
N ASP A 35 6.19 -2.85 -15.37
CA ASP A 35 5.61 -4.11 -14.86
C ASP A 35 4.74 -3.94 -13.59
N PHE A 36 3.99 -2.84 -13.49
CA PHE A 36 3.01 -2.68 -12.44
C PHE A 36 1.81 -3.59 -12.65
N THR A 37 1.24 -4.04 -11.54
CA THR A 37 0.03 -4.87 -11.49
C THR A 37 -0.98 -4.28 -10.54
N ALA A 38 -2.22 -4.79 -10.57
CA ALA A 38 -3.26 -4.43 -9.60
C ALA A 38 -2.80 -4.62 -8.13
N LYS A 39 -1.89 -5.58 -7.88
CA LYS A 39 -1.31 -5.81 -6.56
C LYS A 39 -0.50 -4.61 -6.06
N ASN A 40 0.22 -3.91 -6.93
CA ASN A 40 1.04 -2.75 -6.57
C ASN A 40 0.19 -1.63 -5.97
N PHE A 41 -1.02 -1.40 -6.50
CA PHE A 41 -1.97 -0.45 -5.93
C PHE A 41 -2.43 -0.86 -4.52
N ARG A 42 -2.68 -2.15 -4.29
CA ARG A 42 -3.06 -2.67 -2.97
C ARG A 42 -1.90 -2.55 -1.96
N THR A 43 -0.67 -2.84 -2.36
CA THR A 43 0.52 -2.69 -1.50
C THR A 43 0.80 -1.22 -1.19
N TRP A 44 0.60 -0.34 -2.16
CA TRP A 44 0.72 1.11 -1.98
C TRP A 44 -0.30 1.61 -0.96
N ALA A 45 -1.60 1.36 -1.22
CA ALA A 45 -2.68 1.81 -0.34
C ALA A 45 -2.55 1.26 1.09
N ALA A 46 -2.10 0.01 1.26
CA ALA A 46 -1.81 -0.56 2.57
C ALA A 46 -0.70 0.17 3.30
N SER A 47 0.39 0.47 2.59
CA SER A 47 1.54 1.16 3.17
C SER A 47 1.22 2.61 3.52
N VAL A 48 0.40 3.28 2.71
CA VAL A 48 -0.10 4.63 3.00
C VAL A 48 -0.96 4.63 4.27
N ALA A 49 -1.92 3.71 4.39
CA ALA A 49 -2.76 3.61 5.58
C ALA A 49 -1.95 3.28 6.85
N ALA A 50 -0.96 2.40 6.73
CA ALA A 50 -0.03 2.09 7.82
C ALA A 50 0.82 3.30 8.23
N PHE A 51 1.32 4.05 7.25
CA PHE A 51 2.10 5.27 7.48
C PHE A 51 1.26 6.36 8.13
N GLU A 52 0.03 6.57 7.64
CA GLU A 52 -0.92 7.53 8.21
C GLU A 52 -1.22 7.22 9.68
N ALA A 53 -1.42 5.95 10.02
CA ALA A 53 -1.62 5.53 11.41
C ALA A 53 -0.41 5.88 12.28
N LEU A 54 0.81 5.66 11.80
CA LEU A 54 2.03 6.01 12.52
C LEU A 54 2.26 7.52 12.61
N ALA A 55 1.92 8.26 11.57
CA ALA A 55 2.11 9.71 11.47
C ALA A 55 1.16 10.48 12.41
N SER A 56 -0.08 10.00 12.54
CA SER A 56 -1.13 10.63 13.35
C SER A 56 -1.17 10.15 14.81
N ALA A 57 -0.41 9.12 15.16
CA ALA A 57 -0.43 8.56 16.51
C ALA A 57 0.15 9.51 17.57
N GLU A 58 -0.57 9.68 18.67
CA GLU A 58 -0.11 10.46 19.83
C GLU A 58 0.98 9.73 20.62
N ARG A 59 0.96 8.39 20.57
CA ARG A 59 1.88 7.48 21.28
C ARG A 59 2.32 6.35 20.37
N ASP A 60 3.33 5.62 20.79
CA ASP A 60 3.84 4.49 20.03
C ASP A 60 2.76 3.40 19.90
N LEU A 61 2.52 2.97 18.66
CA LEU A 61 1.53 1.97 18.33
C LEU A 61 2.11 0.56 18.43
N SER A 62 1.26 -0.39 18.81
CA SER A 62 1.56 -1.79 18.58
C SER A 62 1.48 -2.12 17.09
N LEU A 63 2.15 -3.20 16.66
CA LEU A 63 2.04 -3.67 15.28
C LEU A 63 0.60 -4.01 14.89
N LYS A 64 -0.18 -4.54 15.84
CA LYS A 64 -1.60 -4.83 15.64
C LYS A 64 -2.37 -3.54 15.36
N SER A 65 -2.23 -2.54 16.23
CA SER A 65 -2.93 -1.25 16.12
C SER A 65 -2.60 -0.50 14.83
N MET A 66 -1.34 -0.54 14.39
CA MET A 66 -0.97 0.07 13.09
C MET A 66 -1.62 -0.66 11.90
N LEU A 67 -1.82 -1.97 11.99
CA LEU A 67 -2.40 -2.79 10.91
C LEU A 67 -3.93 -2.77 10.87
N GLU A 68 -4.61 -2.37 11.94
CA GLU A 68 -6.09 -2.26 11.99
C GLU A 68 -6.69 -1.49 10.81
N PRO A 69 -6.25 -0.26 10.47
CA PRO A 69 -6.79 0.46 9.32
C PRO A 69 -6.50 -0.24 7.98
N VAL A 70 -5.37 -0.95 7.87
CA VAL A 70 -5.01 -1.71 6.65
C VAL A 70 -5.94 -2.89 6.45
N VAL A 71 -6.21 -3.64 7.53
CA VAL A 71 -7.10 -4.80 7.54
C VAL A 71 -8.53 -4.38 7.21
N ALA A 72 -9.02 -3.30 7.83
CA ALA A 72 -10.34 -2.73 7.55
C ALA A 72 -10.49 -2.32 6.08
N ARG A 73 -9.44 -1.76 5.48
CA ARG A 73 -9.46 -1.31 4.08
C ARG A 73 -9.35 -2.44 3.06
N LEU A 74 -8.54 -3.47 3.33
CA LEU A 74 -8.24 -4.52 2.35
C LEU A 74 -9.06 -5.80 2.52
N GLY A 75 -9.74 -5.98 3.67
CA GLY A 75 -10.47 -7.21 4.00
C GLY A 75 -9.58 -8.43 4.27
N ASN A 76 -8.28 -8.22 4.55
CA ASN A 76 -7.31 -9.29 4.79
C ASN A 76 -7.07 -9.51 6.29
N THR A 77 -6.49 -10.65 6.67
CA THR A 77 -6.02 -10.85 8.05
C THR A 77 -4.77 -10.00 8.34
N HIS A 78 -4.51 -9.71 9.63
CA HIS A 78 -3.30 -9.01 10.08
C HIS A 78 -2.02 -9.68 9.56
N ALA A 79 -1.98 -11.02 9.55
CA ALA A 79 -0.83 -11.77 9.07
C ALA A 79 -0.56 -11.54 7.58
N ILE A 80 -1.62 -11.54 6.75
CA ILE A 80 -1.52 -11.29 5.31
C ILE A 80 -1.18 -9.82 5.02
N ALA A 81 -1.82 -8.87 5.72
CA ALA A 81 -1.50 -7.45 5.59
C ALA A 81 -0.02 -7.18 5.87
N ARG A 82 0.51 -7.75 6.96
CA ARG A 82 1.92 -7.62 7.35
C ARG A 82 2.88 -8.27 6.35
N LYS A 83 2.58 -9.49 5.87
CA LYS A 83 3.53 -10.28 5.06
C LYS A 83 3.54 -9.85 3.59
N SER A 84 2.42 -9.33 3.09
CA SER A 84 2.21 -9.22 1.63
C SER A 84 1.80 -7.85 1.13
N TYR A 85 1.43 -6.91 2.02
CA TYR A 85 0.87 -5.61 1.61
C TYR A 85 1.59 -4.39 2.18
N VAL A 86 1.92 -4.39 3.47
CA VAL A 86 2.58 -3.24 4.13
C VAL A 86 4.09 -3.28 3.89
N HIS A 87 4.68 -2.13 3.55
CA HIS A 87 6.11 -2.02 3.33
C HIS A 87 6.93 -2.38 4.61
N PRO A 88 7.98 -3.22 4.51
CA PRO A 88 8.75 -3.68 5.66
C PRO A 88 9.34 -2.57 6.54
N SER A 89 9.71 -1.43 5.97
CA SER A 89 10.26 -0.28 6.72
C SER A 89 9.27 0.30 7.74
N LEU A 90 7.96 0.24 7.46
CA LEU A 90 6.93 0.66 8.43
C LEU A 90 6.80 -0.36 9.57
N ILE A 91 6.98 -1.65 9.26
CA ILE A 91 7.03 -2.71 10.27
C ILE A 91 8.26 -2.56 11.17
N ALA A 92 9.41 -2.20 10.59
CA ALA A 92 10.63 -1.92 11.33
C ALA A 92 10.47 -0.68 12.23
N LEU A 93 9.84 0.38 11.70
CA LEU A 93 9.58 1.61 12.44
C LEU A 93 8.73 1.37 13.71
N VAL A 94 7.73 0.48 13.63
CA VAL A 94 6.94 0.07 14.80
C VAL A 94 7.82 -0.52 15.90
N LYS A 95 8.82 -1.33 15.53
CA LYS A 95 9.74 -1.96 16.49
C LYS A 95 10.72 -0.97 17.09
N THR A 96 11.21 -0.02 16.28
CA THR A 96 12.27 0.90 16.67
C THR A 96 12.05 2.27 16.03
N GLY A 97 11.83 3.29 16.85
CA GLY A 97 11.98 4.69 16.42
C GLY A 97 10.70 5.46 16.11
N GLN A 98 9.51 4.98 16.47
CA GLN A 98 8.24 5.69 16.26
C GLN A 98 8.26 7.13 16.83
N SER A 99 8.70 7.30 18.08
CA SER A 99 8.79 8.62 18.73
C SER A 99 9.75 9.57 18.00
N THR A 100 10.93 9.08 17.60
CA THR A 100 11.91 9.88 16.84
C THR A 100 11.37 10.26 15.47
N PHE A 101 10.76 9.31 14.76
CA PHE A 101 10.11 9.54 13.48
C PHE A 101 9.04 10.62 13.58
N ARG A 102 8.10 10.52 14.54
CA ARG A 102 7.02 11.50 14.69
C ARG A 102 7.54 12.91 15.02
N LYS A 103 8.58 13.03 15.84
CA LYS A 103 9.23 14.32 16.14
C LYS A 103 9.86 14.96 14.90
N ALA A 104 10.52 14.15 14.07
CA ALA A 104 11.16 14.58 12.84
C ALA A 104 10.17 14.76 11.67
N LEU A 105 8.99 14.15 11.74
CA LEU A 105 8.03 14.10 10.65
C LEU A 105 7.56 15.50 10.26
N ARG A 106 7.72 15.82 8.98
CA ARG A 106 7.14 17.01 8.35
C ARG A 106 6.41 16.54 7.10
N LEU A 107 5.09 16.38 7.21
CA LEU A 107 4.27 15.91 6.09
C LEU A 107 4.27 16.95 4.96
N PRO A 108 4.68 16.57 3.74
CA PRO A 108 4.62 17.44 2.58
C PRO A 108 3.19 17.95 2.31
N ARG A 109 3.08 18.98 1.48
CA ARG A 109 1.78 19.40 0.92
C ARG A 109 1.29 18.35 -0.07
N ALA A 110 -0.03 18.18 -0.13
CA ALA A 110 -0.65 17.34 -1.15
C ALA A 110 -0.33 17.88 -2.55
N LYS A 111 -0.20 16.96 -3.50
CA LYS A 111 -0.06 17.26 -4.93
C LYS A 111 -1.38 16.92 -5.62
N ARG A 112 -1.53 17.32 -6.90
CA ARG A 112 -2.77 17.19 -7.68
C ARG A 112 -3.43 15.80 -7.64
N TYR A 113 -2.64 14.73 -7.49
CA TYR A 113 -3.10 13.33 -7.47
C TYR A 113 -2.53 12.52 -6.31
N MET A 114 -1.94 13.18 -5.31
CA MET A 114 -1.35 12.49 -4.16
C MET A 114 -1.67 13.23 -2.87
N SER A 115 -2.17 12.48 -1.88
CA SER A 115 -2.40 12.98 -0.54
C SER A 115 -1.09 13.38 0.15
N ARG A 116 -1.21 14.02 1.32
CA ARG A 116 -0.04 14.40 2.13
C ARG A 116 0.68 13.17 2.67
N GLU A 117 -0.08 12.13 3.00
CA GLU A 117 0.37 10.85 3.52
C GLU A 117 1.07 10.05 2.43
N GLU A 118 0.55 10.07 1.21
CA GLU A 118 1.23 9.49 0.05
C GLU A 118 2.57 10.17 -0.21
N CYS A 119 2.60 11.50 -0.24
CA CYS A 119 3.84 12.24 -0.39
C CYS A 119 4.79 11.98 0.79
N GLY A 120 4.28 11.91 2.02
CA GLY A 120 5.06 11.63 3.22
C GLY A 120 5.67 10.23 3.21
N LEU A 121 4.94 9.23 2.73
CA LEU A 121 5.43 7.87 2.56
C LEU A 121 6.54 7.82 1.51
N ILE A 122 6.40 8.51 0.38
CA ILE A 122 7.48 8.63 -0.63
C ILE A 122 8.75 9.17 0.04
N THR A 123 8.65 10.32 0.71
CA THR A 123 9.79 10.93 1.40
C THR A 123 10.42 9.99 2.42
N PHE A 124 9.60 9.26 3.19
CA PHE A 124 10.07 8.29 4.17
C PHE A 124 10.83 7.12 3.52
N LEU A 125 10.35 6.60 2.39
CA LEU A 125 11.00 5.50 1.68
C LEU A 125 12.27 5.95 0.95
N GLU A 126 12.27 7.15 0.36
CA GLU A 126 13.42 7.75 -0.33
C GLU A 126 14.56 8.11 0.63
N ALA A 127 14.23 8.50 1.87
CA ALA A 127 15.23 8.76 2.91
C ALA A 127 16.04 7.50 3.32
N GLY A 128 15.61 6.32 2.87
CA GLY A 128 16.17 5.05 3.26
C GLY A 128 15.65 4.59 4.62
N THR A 129 15.58 3.27 4.80
CA THR A 129 15.17 2.72 6.09
C THR A 129 16.28 3.01 7.11
N PRO A 130 16.01 3.55 8.32
CA PRO A 130 17.01 3.51 9.39
C PRO A 130 17.46 2.06 9.51
N ALA A 131 18.74 1.83 9.26
CA ALA A 131 19.28 0.53 8.86
C ALA A 131 18.55 -0.64 9.52
N VAL A 132 17.85 -1.44 8.71
CA VAL A 132 17.47 -2.80 9.10
C VAL A 132 18.77 -3.57 9.19
N ALA A 133 19.49 -3.40 10.30
CA ALA A 133 20.61 -4.25 10.64
C ALA A 133 20.05 -5.67 10.81
N THR A 134 20.32 -6.50 9.79
CA THR A 134 20.46 -7.95 9.86
C THR A 134 19.19 -8.73 10.27
N ILE A 135 18.31 -9.00 9.30
CA ILE A 135 17.51 -10.24 9.31
C ILE A 135 17.73 -10.96 7.97
N ALA A 136 18.96 -11.43 7.77
CA ALA A 136 19.31 -12.39 6.73
C ALA A 136 20.52 -13.22 7.19
N LYS A 137 20.26 -14.15 8.13
CA LYS A 137 20.83 -15.52 8.23
C LYS A 137 20.57 -16.08 9.63
N ALA A 138 19.55 -16.91 9.73
CA ALA A 138 19.42 -17.97 10.74
C ALA A 138 18.32 -18.94 10.28
N ALA A 139 18.73 -19.92 9.46
CA ALA A 139 18.19 -21.27 9.28
C ALA A 139 18.74 -21.80 7.95
#